data_AF-A0A924Q280-F1
#
_entry.id   AF-A0A924Q280-F1
#
_cell.length_a   1.000
_cell.length_b   1.000
_cell.length_c   1.000
_cell.angle_alpha   90.00
_cell.angle_beta   90.00
_cell.angle_gamma   90.00
#
_symmetry.space_group_name_H-M   'P 1'
#
loop_
_entity.id
_entity.type
_entity.pdbx_description
1 polymer ?
#
loop_
_entity_poly.entity_id
_entity_poly.type
_entity_poly.pdbx_seq_one_letter_code
_entity_poly.pdbx_strand_id
1 'polypeptide(L)'
;MNKTTFAKAFTYNQLTFGVYNILWLSRTRRTLMARTGLHIPSPIWLVLHFIAQISVIIAVVIAVLNPTSAGWPIFILVVVAAIANQFVYPIWLKNFYVAIEQVSNGRMNQTAAAGLLLATPNIAIPLIEQAISNPESLPKIYGTFDMHQLAVPASTEGNKILKRVLTVVAVVAALFLAFLLAIPALINLQ
;
A
#
# COMPACT_ATOMS: atom_id res chain seq x y z
N MET A 1 11.17 -18.43 -3.13
CA MET A 1 10.38 -17.79 -4.20
C MET A 1 11.27 -17.56 -5.43
N ASN A 2 10.82 -17.84 -6.65
CA ASN A 2 11.62 -17.61 -7.88
C ASN A 2 11.81 -16.09 -8.10
N LYS A 3 13.01 -15.66 -8.53
CA LYS A 3 13.35 -14.25 -8.81
C LYS A 3 12.35 -13.61 -9.78
N THR A 4 11.83 -14.37 -10.74
CA THR A 4 10.83 -13.89 -11.71
C THR A 4 9.46 -13.64 -11.08
N THR A 5 9.05 -14.45 -10.10
CA THR A 5 7.80 -14.24 -9.34
C THR A 5 7.91 -13.03 -8.42
N PHE A 6 9.05 -12.85 -7.74
CA PHE A 6 9.32 -11.67 -6.93
C PHE A 6 9.29 -10.39 -7.77
N ALA A 7 10.01 -10.38 -8.91
CA ALA A 7 10.02 -9.24 -9.81
C ALA A 7 8.61 -8.90 -10.32
N LYS A 8 7.83 -9.89 -10.75
CA LYS A 8 6.43 -9.68 -11.17
C LYS A 8 5.58 -9.10 -10.03
N ALA A 9 5.67 -9.63 -8.81
CA ALA A 9 4.92 -9.13 -7.66
C ALA A 9 5.34 -7.71 -7.25
N PHE A 10 6.64 -7.40 -7.34
CA PHE A 10 7.18 -6.07 -7.08
C PHE A 10 6.72 -5.07 -8.14
N THR A 11 6.93 -5.38 -9.42
CA THR A 11 6.48 -4.55 -10.55
C THR A 11 4.97 -4.32 -10.51
N TYR A 12 4.19 -5.32 -10.09
CA TYR A 12 2.75 -5.21 -9.90
C TYR A 12 2.35 -4.26 -8.76
N ASN A 13 3.01 -4.37 -7.61
CA ASN A 13 2.73 -3.51 -6.46
C ASN A 13 3.05 -2.05 -6.81
N GLN A 14 4.14 -1.82 -7.55
CA GLN A 14 4.50 -0.50 -8.07
C GLN A 14 3.52 -0.02 -9.16
N LEU A 15 3.16 -0.87 -10.13
CA LEU A 15 2.26 -0.52 -11.24
C LEU A 15 0.79 -0.38 -10.84
N THR A 16 0.38 -0.86 -9.68
CA THR A 16 -0.98 -0.63 -9.17
C THR A 16 -1.03 0.52 -8.18
N PHE A 17 0.11 1.15 -7.85
CA PHE A 17 0.26 2.16 -6.79
C PHE A 17 -0.51 1.80 -5.51
N GLY A 18 -0.61 0.52 -5.17
CA GLY A 18 -1.40 0.07 -4.01
C GLY A 18 -2.92 0.24 -4.11
N VAL A 19 -3.50 0.56 -5.28
CA VAL A 19 -4.97 0.69 -5.46
C VAL A 19 -5.69 -0.61 -5.11
N TYR A 20 -5.13 -1.76 -5.49
CA TYR A 20 -5.67 -3.06 -5.08
C TYR A 20 -5.70 -3.21 -3.55
N ASN A 21 -4.64 -2.78 -2.86
CA ASN A 21 -4.57 -2.81 -1.41
C ASN A 21 -5.62 -1.88 -0.79
N ILE A 22 -5.82 -0.69 -1.36
CA ILE A 22 -6.83 0.27 -0.88
C ILE A 22 -8.25 -0.31 -1.03
N LEU A 23 -8.56 -0.91 -2.18
CA LEU A 23 -9.86 -1.53 -2.43
C LEU A 23 -10.10 -2.72 -1.50
N TRP A 24 -9.08 -3.57 -1.33
CA TRP A 24 -9.15 -4.71 -0.44
C TRP A 24 -9.31 -4.25 1.02
N LEU A 25 -8.47 -3.32 1.50
CA LEU A 25 -8.56 -2.74 2.83
C LEU A 25 -9.94 -2.12 3.08
N SER A 26 -10.54 -1.46 2.08
CA SER A 26 -11.89 -0.90 2.18
C SER A 26 -12.99 -1.95 2.36
N ARG A 27 -12.89 -3.07 1.65
CA ARG A 27 -13.84 -4.19 1.77
C ARG A 27 -13.63 -4.91 3.10
N THR A 28 -12.40 -5.31 3.39
CA THR A 28 -12.01 -6.05 4.59
C THR A 28 -12.28 -5.23 5.86
N ARG A 29 -12.07 -3.91 5.83
CA ARG A 29 -12.45 -2.98 6.89
C ARG A 29 -13.90 -3.17 7.31
N ARG A 30 -14.83 -3.16 6.35
CA ARG A 30 -16.27 -3.27 6.65
C ARG A 30 -16.59 -4.60 7.33
N THR A 31 -16.00 -5.69 6.84
CA THR A 31 -16.14 -7.02 7.44
C THR A 31 -15.58 -7.07 8.86
N LEU A 32 -14.38 -6.53 9.07
CA LEU A 32 -13.73 -6.50 10.38
C LEU A 32 -14.50 -5.64 11.39
N MET A 33 -14.94 -4.45 10.98
CA MET A 33 -15.77 -3.59 11.84
C MET A 33 -17.09 -4.25 12.23
N ALA A 34 -17.75 -4.94 11.29
CA ALA A 34 -19.00 -5.65 11.56
C ALA A 34 -18.82 -6.83 12.54
N ARG A 35 -17.64 -7.48 12.54
CA ARG A 35 -17.36 -8.64 13.41
C ARG A 35 -16.77 -8.28 14.78
N THR A 36 -16.07 -7.15 14.89
CA THR A 36 -15.32 -6.78 16.10
C THR A 36 -15.89 -5.58 16.85
N GLY A 37 -16.69 -4.75 16.18
CA GLY A 37 -17.12 -3.44 16.70
C GLY A 37 -15.99 -2.41 16.80
N LEU A 38 -14.75 -2.75 16.42
CA LEU A 38 -13.62 -1.82 16.47
C LEU A 38 -13.74 -0.74 15.39
N HIS A 39 -13.43 0.50 15.75
CA HIS A 39 -13.35 1.58 14.78
C HIS A 39 -12.04 1.47 13.97
N ILE A 40 -12.15 1.06 12.71
CA ILE A 40 -11.03 1.07 11.77
C ILE A 40 -11.11 2.37 10.95
N PRO A 41 -10.04 3.19 10.89
CA PRO A 41 -10.08 4.43 10.14
C PRO A 41 -10.30 4.18 8.64
N SER A 42 -10.83 5.18 7.93
CA SER A 42 -11.12 5.05 6.51
C SER A 42 -9.84 4.90 5.67
N PRO A 43 -9.84 4.06 4.62
CA PRO A 43 -8.70 3.95 3.70
C PRO A 43 -8.46 5.22 2.88
N ILE A 44 -9.37 6.21 2.92
CA ILE A 44 -9.13 7.52 2.29
C ILE A 44 -7.91 8.23 2.89
N TRP A 45 -7.57 7.95 4.15
CA TRP A 45 -6.35 8.43 4.78
C TRP A 45 -5.09 7.90 4.07
N LEU A 46 -5.15 6.70 3.51
CA LEU A 46 -4.05 6.16 2.69
C LEU A 46 -3.93 6.90 1.37
N VAL A 47 -5.06 7.26 0.74
CA VAL A 47 -5.06 8.07 -0.49
C VAL A 47 -4.44 9.44 -0.22
N LEU A 48 -4.85 10.10 0.86
CA LEU A 48 -4.26 11.38 1.27
C LEU A 48 -2.76 11.24 1.57
N HIS A 49 -2.35 10.15 2.21
CA HIS A 49 -0.95 9.84 2.46
C HIS A 49 -0.14 9.65 1.17
N PHE A 50 -0.68 8.95 0.17
CA PHE A 50 -0.06 8.82 -1.15
C PHE A 50 0.07 10.15 -1.88
N ILE A 51 -1.00 10.97 -1.87
CA ILE A 51 -0.97 12.32 -2.45
C ILE A 51 0.12 13.15 -1.76
N ALA A 52 0.21 13.10 -0.43
CA ALA A 52 1.25 13.79 0.32
C ALA A 52 2.67 13.32 -0.07
N GLN A 53 2.89 12.01 -0.24
CA GLN A 53 4.19 11.50 -0.71
C GLN A 53 4.55 12.01 -2.11
N ILE A 54 3.60 12.02 -3.04
CA ILE A 54 3.82 12.53 -4.40
C ILE A 54 4.15 14.03 -4.34
N SER A 55 3.41 14.81 -3.55
CA SER A 55 3.68 16.24 -3.36
C SER A 55 5.06 16.52 -2.77
N VAL A 56 5.50 15.71 -1.80
CA VAL A 56 6.85 15.76 -1.22
C VAL A 56 7.91 15.51 -2.31
N ILE A 57 7.75 14.46 -3.12
CA ILE A 57 8.69 14.14 -4.21
C ILE A 57 8.77 15.30 -5.21
N ILE A 58 7.63 15.84 -5.63
CA ILE A 58 7.56 16.98 -6.55
C ILE A 58 8.28 18.20 -5.94
N ALA A 59 8.05 18.50 -4.66
CA ALA A 59 8.70 19.60 -3.97
C ALA A 59 10.23 19.42 -3.90
N VAL A 60 10.72 18.21 -3.62
CA VAL A 60 12.16 17.90 -3.66
C VAL A 60 12.73 18.15 -5.06
N VAL A 61 12.07 17.65 -6.10
CA VAL A 61 12.52 17.83 -7.49
C VAL A 61 12.60 19.32 -7.84
N ILE A 62 11.57 20.11 -7.50
CA ILE A 62 11.57 21.56 -7.74
C ILE A 62 12.71 22.25 -6.99
N ALA A 63 12.94 21.88 -5.72
CA ALA A 63 14.00 22.47 -4.89
C ALA A 63 15.41 22.13 -5.42
N VAL A 64 15.62 20.91 -5.92
CA VAL A 64 16.89 20.49 -6.53
C VAL A 64 17.12 21.22 -7.86
N LEU A 65 16.08 21.42 -8.66
CA LEU A 65 16.17 22.12 -9.95
C LEU A 65 16.31 23.64 -9.80
N ASN A 66 15.90 24.22 -8.66
CA ASN A 66 15.99 25.66 -8.37
C ASN A 66 16.76 25.92 -7.07
N PRO A 67 18.09 25.77 -7.08
CA PRO A 67 18.94 25.90 -5.89
C PRO A 67 19.11 27.38 -5.49
N THR A 68 18.04 27.98 -4.98
CA THR A 68 18.08 29.29 -4.33
C THR A 68 18.54 29.12 -2.87
N SER A 69 19.02 30.19 -2.24
CA SER A 69 19.40 30.17 -0.82
C SER A 69 18.24 29.77 0.12
N ALA A 70 16.99 29.95 -0.32
CA ALA A 70 15.78 29.51 0.38
C ALA A 70 15.41 28.03 0.16
N GLY A 71 16.06 27.34 -0.79
CA GLY A 71 15.76 25.94 -1.13
C GLY A 71 16.17 24.94 -0.03
N TRP A 72 17.24 25.24 0.72
CA TRP A 72 17.76 24.34 1.77
C TRP A 72 16.81 24.17 2.97
N PRO A 73 16.24 25.23 3.56
CA PRO A 73 15.22 25.08 4.61
C PRO A 73 13.99 24.29 4.14
N ILE A 74 13.53 24.54 2.91
CA ILE A 74 12.39 23.81 2.33
C ILE A 74 12.74 22.33 2.16
N PHE A 75 13.92 22.01 1.63
CA PHE A 75 14.39 20.64 1.49
C PHE A 75 14.43 19.90 2.84
N ILE A 76 14.96 20.53 3.88
CA ILE A 76 15.00 19.94 5.23
C ILE A 76 13.59 19.67 5.75
N LEU A 77 12.67 20.63 5.64
CA LEU A 77 11.27 20.45 6.04
C LEU A 77 10.60 19.30 5.29
N VAL A 78 10.84 19.18 3.99
CA VAL A 78 10.28 18.13 3.14
C VAL A 78 10.84 16.75 3.52
N VAL A 79 12.14 16.64 3.83
CA VAL A 79 12.76 15.40 4.31
C VAL A 79 12.19 14.98 5.67
N VAL A 80 12.06 15.91 6.63
CA VAL A 80 11.46 15.64 7.94
C VAL A 80 10.02 15.19 7.80
N ALA A 81 9.23 15.86 6.95
CA ALA A 81 7.86 15.46 6.65
C ALA A 81 7.82 14.06 6.03
N ALA A 82 8.70 13.75 5.08
CA ALA A 82 8.79 12.42 4.46
C ALA A 82 9.09 11.31 5.49
N ILE A 83 10.01 11.57 6.43
CA ILE A 83 10.36 10.63 7.51
C ILE A 83 9.16 10.45 8.46
N ALA A 84 8.55 11.54 8.92
CA ALA A 84 7.38 11.49 9.80
C ALA A 84 6.22 10.70 9.15
N ASN A 85 6.06 10.87 7.83
CA ASN A 85 5.04 10.19 7.05
C ASN A 85 5.21 8.65 7.11
N GLN A 86 6.43 8.11 7.15
CA GLN A 86 6.67 6.66 7.24
C GLN A 86 6.01 6.00 8.46
N PHE A 87 5.77 6.76 9.54
CA PHE A 87 5.14 6.26 10.76
C PHE A 87 3.60 6.31 10.72
N VAL A 88 3.02 7.11 9.83
CA VAL A 88 1.55 7.25 9.73
C VAL A 88 0.90 5.94 9.30
N TYR A 89 1.50 5.23 8.33
CA TYR A 89 0.93 4.00 7.80
C TYR A 89 0.88 2.86 8.84
N PRO A 90 1.96 2.53 9.57
CA PRO A 90 1.90 1.55 10.67
C PRO A 90 0.89 1.91 11.76
N ILE A 91 0.82 3.19 12.16
CA ILE A 91 -0.13 3.66 13.18
C ILE A 91 -1.58 3.49 12.68
N TRP A 92 -1.85 3.82 11.43
CA TRP A 92 -3.17 3.65 10.81
C TRP A 92 -3.60 2.18 10.77
N LEU A 93 -2.67 1.27 10.50
CA LEU A 93 -2.92 -0.17 10.47
C LEU A 93 -3.22 -0.78 11.86
N LYS A 94 -3.02 -0.03 12.95
CA LYS A 94 -3.16 -0.54 14.32
C LYS A 94 -4.45 -1.27 14.59
N ASN A 95 -5.56 -0.60 14.35
CA ASN A 95 -6.87 -1.19 14.61
C ASN A 95 -7.18 -2.33 13.63
N PHE A 96 -6.51 -2.35 12.47
CA PHE A 96 -6.66 -3.40 11.46
C PHE A 96 -6.08 -4.73 11.93
N TYR A 97 -4.83 -4.76 12.42
CA TYR A 97 -4.22 -5.99 12.91
C TYR A 97 -4.82 -6.48 14.23
N VAL A 98 -5.26 -5.58 15.11
CA VAL A 98 -6.04 -5.95 16.31
C VAL A 98 -7.34 -6.64 15.90
N ALA A 99 -8.07 -6.10 14.91
CA ALA A 99 -9.30 -6.71 14.44
C ALA A 99 -9.07 -8.08 13.76
N ILE A 100 -7.98 -8.25 13.01
CA ILE A 100 -7.61 -9.54 12.42
C ILE A 100 -7.33 -10.58 13.52
N GLU A 101 -6.59 -10.22 14.56
CA GLU A 101 -6.33 -11.14 15.68
C GLU A 101 -7.63 -11.59 16.36
N GLN A 102 -8.55 -10.66 16.61
CA GLN A 102 -9.85 -10.97 17.19
C GLN A 102 -10.69 -11.90 16.31
N VAL A 103 -10.83 -11.59 15.02
CA VAL A 103 -11.63 -12.41 14.10
C VAL A 103 -10.99 -13.78 13.82
N SER A 104 -9.66 -13.85 13.88
CA SER A 104 -8.93 -15.11 13.70
C SER A 104 -8.89 -15.99 14.97
N ASN A 105 -9.55 -15.59 16.07
CA ASN A 105 -9.48 -16.29 17.36
C ASN A 105 -8.03 -16.53 17.83
N GLY A 106 -7.14 -15.55 17.62
CA GLY A 106 -5.73 -15.63 17.99
C GLY A 106 -4.88 -16.60 17.15
N ARG A 107 -5.42 -17.13 16.03
CA ARG A 107 -4.66 -17.95 15.08
C ARG A 107 -3.62 -17.14 14.31
N MET A 108 -3.88 -15.85 14.12
CA MET A 108 -2.95 -14.87 13.55
C MET A 108 -2.76 -13.73 14.55
N ASN A 109 -1.59 -13.65 15.19
CA ASN A 109 -1.31 -12.59 16.15
C ASN A 109 -1.07 -11.22 15.46
N GLN A 110 -1.10 -10.13 16.23
CA GLN A 110 -0.94 -8.78 15.69
C GLN A 110 0.36 -8.60 14.89
N THR A 111 1.47 -9.15 15.40
CA THR A 111 2.78 -9.06 14.74
C THR A 111 2.79 -9.78 13.40
N ALA A 112 2.15 -10.95 13.33
CA ALA A 112 1.98 -11.72 12.11
C ALA A 112 1.12 -10.96 11.10
N ALA A 113 -0.02 -10.44 11.53
CA ALA A 113 -0.90 -9.63 10.68
C ALA A 113 -0.20 -8.35 10.17
N ALA A 114 0.54 -7.65 11.03
CA ALA A 114 1.34 -6.50 10.64
C ALA A 114 2.44 -6.88 9.64
N GLY A 115 3.18 -7.96 9.89
CA GLY A 115 4.20 -8.48 8.99
C GLY A 115 3.64 -8.82 7.62
N LEU A 116 2.47 -9.47 7.54
CA LEU A 116 1.79 -9.74 6.28
C LEU A 116 1.35 -8.46 5.56
N LEU A 117 0.68 -7.55 6.27
CA LEU A 117 0.18 -6.31 5.67
C LEU A 117 1.31 -5.39 5.16
N LEU A 118 2.50 -5.49 5.77
CA LEU A 118 3.71 -4.80 5.31
C LEU A 118 4.48 -5.60 4.24
N ALA A 119 4.25 -6.91 4.15
CA ALA A 119 4.83 -7.77 3.13
C ALA A 119 4.09 -7.65 1.78
N THR A 120 4.59 -8.37 0.78
CA THR A 120 4.02 -8.36 -0.58
C THR A 120 2.52 -8.71 -0.58
N PRO A 121 1.65 -7.83 -1.14
CA PRO A 121 0.20 -7.96 -1.02
C PRO A 121 -0.38 -9.24 -1.64
N ASN A 122 0.31 -9.79 -2.64
CA ASN A 122 -0.13 -11.01 -3.34
C ASN A 122 -0.16 -12.26 -2.45
N ILE A 123 0.63 -12.30 -1.37
CA ILE A 123 0.66 -13.42 -0.42
C ILE A 123 -0.14 -13.06 0.83
N ALA A 124 -0.01 -11.82 1.28
CA ALA A 124 -0.65 -11.34 2.50
C ALA A 124 -2.17 -11.37 2.46
N ILE A 125 -2.76 -10.90 1.35
CA ILE A 125 -4.21 -10.74 1.24
C ILE A 125 -4.95 -12.08 1.33
N PRO A 126 -4.60 -13.11 0.55
CA PRO A 126 -5.28 -14.41 0.65
C PRO A 126 -5.17 -15.04 2.04
N LEU A 127 -4.02 -14.90 2.70
CA LEU A 127 -3.82 -15.45 4.05
C LEU A 127 -4.65 -14.74 5.11
N ILE A 128 -4.75 -13.41 5.02
CA ILE A 128 -5.60 -12.63 5.92
C ILE A 128 -7.08 -12.93 5.65
N GLU A 129 -7.47 -13.06 4.37
CA GLU A 129 -8.83 -13.48 4.02
C GLU A 129 -9.16 -14.87 4.56
N GLN A 130 -8.23 -15.82 4.47
CA GLN A 130 -8.38 -17.14 5.07
C GLN A 130 -8.49 -17.05 6.60
N ALA A 131 -7.71 -16.19 7.25
CA ALA A 131 -7.77 -15.95 8.69
C ALA A 131 -9.11 -15.38 9.15
N ILE A 132 -9.73 -14.58 8.29
CA ILE A 132 -11.02 -13.96 8.55
C ILE A 132 -12.18 -14.93 8.26
N SER A 133 -12.09 -15.69 7.16
CA SER A 133 -13.19 -16.52 6.67
C SER A 133 -13.23 -17.91 7.29
N ASN A 134 -12.07 -18.55 7.50
CA ASN A 134 -11.93 -19.89 8.04
C ASN A 134 -10.68 -19.99 8.93
N PRO A 135 -10.71 -19.42 10.15
CA PRO A 135 -9.55 -19.38 11.04
C PRO A 135 -9.02 -20.76 11.44
N GLU A 136 -9.86 -21.80 11.45
CA GLU A 136 -9.46 -23.15 11.82
C GLU A 136 -8.55 -23.81 10.78
N SER A 137 -8.68 -23.40 9.52
CA SER A 137 -7.82 -23.88 8.43
C SER A 137 -6.39 -23.33 8.49
N LEU A 138 -6.14 -22.32 9.32
CA LEU A 138 -4.82 -21.72 9.46
C LEU A 138 -3.98 -22.43 10.53
N PRO A 139 -2.74 -22.83 10.20
CA PRO A 139 -1.77 -23.15 11.24
C PRO A 139 -1.60 -21.93 12.13
N LYS A 140 -1.37 -22.14 13.43
CA LYS A 140 -1.12 -21.03 14.35
C LYS A 140 0.15 -20.30 13.92
N ILE A 141 0.02 -19.04 13.50
CA ILE A 141 1.15 -18.22 13.06
C ILE A 141 1.58 -17.32 14.20
N TYR A 142 2.62 -17.74 14.93
CA TYR A 142 3.25 -16.95 15.99
C TYR A 142 4.64 -16.50 15.54
N GLY A 143 4.81 -15.21 15.21
CA GLY A 143 6.14 -14.63 14.99
C GLY A 143 6.65 -14.62 13.55
N THR A 144 7.94 -14.89 13.35
CA THR A 144 8.67 -14.75 12.08
C THR A 144 8.07 -15.62 10.98
N PHE A 145 7.48 -14.96 9.98
CA PHE A 145 6.88 -15.57 8.81
C PHE A 145 7.90 -16.33 7.97
N ASP A 146 7.81 -17.66 7.95
CA ASP A 146 8.45 -18.43 6.88
C ASP A 146 7.57 -18.39 5.63
N MET A 147 7.85 -17.43 4.74
CA MET A 147 7.10 -17.25 3.49
C MET A 147 7.19 -18.46 2.54
N HIS A 148 8.07 -19.43 2.80
CA HIS A 148 8.17 -20.63 1.98
C HIS A 148 7.02 -21.63 2.20
N GLN A 149 6.33 -21.58 3.35
CA GLN A 149 5.29 -22.56 3.69
C GLN A 149 3.89 -22.19 3.17
N LEU A 150 3.70 -21.00 2.62
CA LEU A 150 2.38 -20.41 2.35
C LEU A 150 2.10 -20.19 0.87
N ALA A 151 2.54 -21.12 0.01
CA ALA A 151 2.26 -21.07 -1.42
C ALA A 151 0.76 -21.30 -1.70
N VAL A 152 -0.05 -20.23 -1.58
CA VAL A 152 -1.45 -20.24 -1.99
C VAL A 152 -1.50 -20.12 -3.52
N PRO A 153 -2.21 -21.02 -4.24
CA PRO A 153 -2.36 -20.90 -5.68
C PRO A 153 -3.13 -19.61 -6.02
N ALA A 154 -2.57 -18.81 -6.92
CA ALA A 154 -3.15 -17.52 -7.31
C ALA A 154 -4.58 -17.68 -7.85
N SER A 155 -5.54 -16.93 -7.31
CA SER A 155 -6.94 -17.00 -7.77
C SER A 155 -7.12 -16.34 -9.13
N THR A 156 -7.91 -16.97 -10.01
CA THR A 156 -8.19 -16.51 -11.37
C THR A 156 -9.04 -15.23 -11.42
N GLU A 157 -9.90 -14.99 -10.43
CA GLU A 157 -10.69 -13.74 -10.33
C GLU A 157 -9.83 -12.50 -10.06
N GLY A 158 -8.75 -12.64 -9.28
CA GLY A 158 -7.82 -11.55 -9.00
C GLY A 158 -7.27 -10.92 -10.28
N ASN A 159 -7.10 -11.73 -11.33
CA ASN A 159 -6.53 -11.30 -12.60
C ASN A 159 -7.45 -10.34 -13.40
N LYS A 160 -8.78 -10.43 -13.26
CA LYS A 160 -9.72 -9.59 -14.03
C LYS A 160 -9.88 -8.18 -13.44
N ILE A 161 -10.03 -8.08 -12.12
CA ILE A 161 -10.10 -6.79 -11.41
C ILE A 161 -8.77 -6.06 -11.57
N LEU A 162 -7.68 -6.79 -11.41
CA LEU A 162 -6.34 -6.30 -11.69
C LEU A 162 -6.22 -5.66 -13.07
N LYS A 163 -6.60 -6.37 -14.15
CA LYS A 163 -6.43 -5.85 -15.51
C LYS A 163 -7.09 -4.48 -15.68
N ARG A 164 -8.23 -4.24 -15.03
CA ARG A 164 -8.89 -2.93 -15.04
C ARG A 164 -8.08 -1.87 -14.28
N VAL A 165 -7.47 -2.23 -13.15
CA VAL A 165 -6.75 -1.32 -12.25
C VAL A 165 -5.42 -0.80 -12.80
N LEU A 166 -4.38 -1.60 -13.11
CA LEU A 166 -4.28 -2.06 -14.49
C LEU A 166 -4.17 -0.91 -15.49
N THR A 167 -5.14 -0.95 -16.41
CA THR A 167 -5.41 0.05 -17.43
C THR A 167 -5.60 1.46 -16.86
N VAL A 168 -6.35 1.62 -15.76
CA VAL A 168 -6.63 2.96 -15.20
C VAL A 168 -5.33 3.64 -14.73
N VAL A 169 -4.48 2.91 -14.00
CA VAL A 169 -3.19 3.44 -13.56
C VAL A 169 -2.30 3.77 -14.76
N ALA A 170 -2.22 2.91 -15.76
CA ALA A 170 -1.44 3.17 -16.96
C ALA A 170 -1.89 4.46 -17.67
N VAL A 171 -3.21 4.70 -17.73
CA VAL A 171 -3.79 5.94 -18.28
C VAL A 171 -3.41 7.15 -17.44
N VAL A 172 -3.56 7.10 -16.12
CA VAL A 172 -3.21 8.21 -15.22
C VAL A 172 -1.72 8.54 -15.28
N ALA A 173 -0.85 7.52 -15.28
CA ALA A 173 0.59 7.69 -15.40
C ALA A 173 0.97 8.31 -16.76
N ALA A 174 0.35 7.86 -17.85
CA ALA A 174 0.57 8.44 -19.18
C ALA A 174 0.15 9.91 -19.24
N LEU A 175 -1.01 10.26 -18.66
CA LEU A 175 -1.48 11.65 -18.57
C LEU A 175 -0.53 12.51 -17.74
N PHE A 176 -0.04 12.00 -16.61
CA PHE A 176 0.93 12.70 -15.77
C PHE A 176 2.26 12.91 -16.50
N LEU A 177 2.76 11.90 -17.23
CA LEU A 177 3.98 12.02 -18.02
C LEU A 177 3.82 13.06 -19.15
N ALA A 178 2.67 13.03 -19.85
CA ALA A 178 2.35 14.00 -20.89
C ALA A 178 2.29 15.43 -20.32
N PHE A 179 1.70 15.60 -19.13
CA PHE A 179 1.69 16.87 -18.42
C PHE A 179 3.10 17.36 -18.09
N LEU A 180 3.97 16.50 -17.54
CA LEU A 180 5.36 16.85 -17.24
C LEU A 180 6.15 17.26 -18.50
N LEU A 181 5.94 16.55 -19.62
CA LEU A 181 6.58 16.86 -20.89
C LEU A 181 6.08 18.18 -21.50
N ALA A 182 4.88 18.63 -21.15
CA ALA A 182 4.34 19.91 -21.61
C ALA A 182 4.89 21.12 -20.82
N ILE A 183 5.46 20.91 -19.63
CA ILE A 183 5.96 22.00 -18.77
C ILE A 183 7.00 22.90 -19.47
N PRO A 184 8.05 22.37 -20.15
CA PRO A 184 9.02 23.22 -20.83
C PRO A 184 8.41 24.08 -21.95
N ALA A 185 7.42 23.55 -22.67
CA ALA A 185 6.73 24.29 -23.73
C ALA A 185 5.88 25.43 -23.16
N LEU A 186 5.24 25.23 -22.00
CA LEU A 186 4.46 26.25 -21.32
C LEU A 186 5.34 27.37 -20.72
N ILE A 187 6.55 27.04 -20.25
CA ILE A 187 7.50 28.03 -19.71
C ILE A 187 8.03 28.94 -20.83
N ASN A 188 8.26 28.42 -22.03
CA ASN A 188 8.77 29.20 -23.17
C ASN A 188 7.72 30.09 -23.86
N LEU A 189 6.46 30.05 -23.42
CA LEU A 189 5.36 30.87 -23.95
C LEU A 189 5.12 32.17 -23.15
N GLN A 190 5.90 32.43 -22.10
CA GLN A 190 5.89 33.66 -21.30
C GLN A 190 7.06 34.57 -21.68
#